data_AF-L1JAS4-F1
#
_entry.id   AF-L1JAS4-F1
#
_cell.length_a   1.000
_cell.length_b   1.000
_cell.length_c   1.000
_cell.angle_alpha   90.00
_cell.angle_beta   90.00
_cell.angle_gamma   90.00
#
_symmetry.space_group_name_H-M   'P 1'
#
loop_
_entity.id
_entity.type
_entity.pdbx_description
1 polymer ?
#
loop_
_entity_poly.entity_id
_entity_poly.type
_entity_poly.pdbx_seq_one_letter_code
_entity_poly.pdbx_strand_id
1 'polypeptide(L)'
;DLDSWLIGLDEHSCLLSSDLTFVGLLGLRSQMRSGIEEAVRSCEEAGVKVRVFTGEQVDGGKLAAETCSLLQDGSIVTAAEWRRLSDQERAAIAPSVRVMTGASSEEKAELVRCLQERGEVVGASCQHLEDLRVREQADVTIAMRHQGDEVVRQEADLISLNDSLSSVASVLYRGRRFHQNLHAYLEYRTNFNIVAPFACFLAALGGVEIFLPEQMLWMKVVVDVLSLLCVASVDRLPYHFRSHEAPRSPYRRNVSLLSGKCKGRLLVQAGSQCLLLSLLSFTGAS
;
A
#
# COMPACT_ATOMS: atom_id res chain seq x y z
N ASP A 1 28.94 18.63 -5.88
CA ASP A 1 29.23 17.40 -6.61
C ASP A 1 28.07 17.05 -7.54
N LEU A 2 28.41 16.96 -8.83
CA LEU A 2 27.59 16.91 -10.05
C LEU A 2 26.71 18.14 -10.40
N ASP A 3 25.93 18.73 -9.49
CA ASP A 3 25.22 20.00 -9.82
C ASP A 3 26.15 21.21 -9.87
N SER A 4 27.32 21.11 -9.23
CA SER A 4 28.37 22.13 -9.33
C SER A 4 29.15 22.09 -10.65
N TRP A 5 28.91 21.10 -11.52
CA TRP A 5 29.67 20.91 -12.77
C TRP A 5 28.92 21.37 -14.03
N LEU A 6 27.59 21.58 -13.96
CA LEU A 6 26.76 21.98 -15.10
C LEU A 6 26.24 23.44 -15.02
N ILE A 7 26.86 24.27 -14.19
CA ILE A 7 26.54 25.70 -14.09
C ILE A 7 27.31 26.45 -15.19
N GLY A 8 26.62 26.94 -16.22
CA GLY A 8 27.13 28.04 -17.05
C GLY A 8 27.03 27.93 -18.58
N LEU A 9 26.22 27.03 -19.16
CA LEU A 9 26.11 26.95 -20.63
C LEU A 9 25.06 27.87 -21.27
N ASP A 10 24.12 28.42 -20.49
CA ASP A 10 23.05 29.25 -21.07
C ASP A 10 23.42 30.72 -21.28
N GLU A 11 24.42 31.27 -20.55
CA GLU A 11 24.86 32.67 -20.73
C GLU A 11 26.05 32.84 -21.71
N HIS A 12 26.55 31.74 -22.30
CA HIS A 12 27.73 31.75 -23.16
C HIS A 12 27.50 31.19 -24.57
N SER A 13 26.26 31.24 -25.08
CA SER A 13 25.92 30.79 -26.44
C SER A 13 26.70 31.52 -27.55
N CYS A 14 27.40 32.61 -27.24
CA CYS A 14 28.29 33.35 -28.14
C CYS A 14 29.76 32.88 -28.15
N LEU A 15 30.18 31.92 -27.30
CA LEU A 15 31.56 31.44 -27.21
C LEU A 15 31.83 30.12 -27.97
N LEU A 16 30.83 29.50 -28.58
CA LEU A 16 31.01 28.36 -29.49
C LEU A 16 31.42 28.85 -30.89
N SER A 17 32.48 29.65 -30.94
CA SER A 17 33.18 30.00 -32.16
C SER A 17 33.79 28.74 -32.77
N SER A 18 33.50 28.54 -34.05
CA SER A 18 33.91 27.45 -34.92
C SER A 18 35.42 27.19 -34.85
N ASP A 19 35.84 26.18 -34.06
CA ASP A 19 37.08 25.38 -34.19
C ASP A 19 37.21 24.41 -33.01
N LEU A 20 36.25 23.49 -32.85
CA LEU A 20 36.33 22.41 -31.85
C LEU A 20 37.02 21.18 -32.45
N THR A 21 38.06 20.67 -31.79
CA THR A 21 38.69 19.39 -32.12
C THR A 21 38.13 18.29 -31.24
N PHE A 22 37.56 17.25 -31.83
CA PHE A 22 37.06 16.09 -31.09
C PHE A 22 38.23 15.32 -30.45
N VAL A 23 38.26 15.23 -29.12
CA VAL A 23 39.30 14.51 -28.36
C VAL A 23 38.87 13.07 -28.05
N GLY A 24 37.59 12.84 -27.74
CA GLY A 24 37.07 11.52 -27.40
C GLY A 24 35.65 11.56 -26.84
N LEU A 25 35.05 10.38 -26.71
CA LEU A 25 33.70 10.18 -26.17
C LEU A 25 33.78 9.33 -24.89
N LEU A 26 33.16 9.79 -23.82
CA LEU A 26 32.96 9.01 -22.59
C LEU A 26 31.49 8.60 -22.48
N GLY A 27 31.23 7.29 -22.45
CA GLY A 27 29.90 6.76 -22.20
C GLY A 27 29.74 6.39 -20.73
N LEU A 28 28.79 7.03 -20.04
CA LEU A 28 28.41 6.70 -18.66
C LEU A 28 27.10 5.92 -18.69
N ARG A 29 27.02 4.84 -17.91
CA ARG A 29 25.80 4.03 -17.77
C ARG A 29 25.39 3.96 -16.30
N SER A 30 24.17 4.41 -16.02
CA SER A 30 23.48 4.16 -14.76
C SER A 30 23.26 2.66 -14.59
N GLN A 31 23.78 2.08 -13.50
CA GLN A 31 23.51 0.68 -13.15
C GLN A 31 22.28 0.62 -12.25
N MET A 32 21.33 -0.23 -12.61
CA MET A 32 20.18 -0.53 -11.77
C MET A 32 20.64 -1.25 -10.50
N ARG A 33 19.95 -0.97 -9.38
CA ARG A 33 20.26 -1.61 -8.09
C ARG A 33 20.10 -3.13 -8.17
N SER A 34 21.01 -3.86 -7.56
CA SER A 34 20.90 -5.32 -7.41
C SER A 34 19.62 -5.69 -6.67
N GLY A 35 18.87 -6.66 -7.20
CA GLY A 35 17.63 -7.16 -6.60
C GLY A 35 16.37 -6.35 -6.91
N ILE A 36 16.44 -5.33 -7.77
CA ILE A 36 15.24 -4.57 -8.17
C ILE A 36 14.26 -5.44 -8.94
N GLU A 37 14.75 -6.33 -9.81
CA GLU A 37 13.94 -7.28 -10.58
C GLU A 37 13.13 -8.19 -9.64
N GLU A 38 13.77 -8.77 -8.63
CA GLU A 38 13.12 -9.62 -7.64
C GLU A 38 12.10 -8.85 -6.78
N ALA A 39 12.40 -7.60 -6.44
CA ALA A 39 11.46 -6.74 -5.72
C ALA A 39 10.22 -6.41 -6.58
N VAL A 40 10.42 -6.07 -7.86
CA VAL A 40 9.31 -5.83 -8.80
C VAL A 40 8.47 -7.09 -8.96
N ARG A 41 9.10 -8.24 -9.19
CA ARG A 41 8.42 -9.53 -9.27
C ARG A 41 7.62 -9.84 -8.00
N SER A 42 8.19 -9.61 -6.82
CA SER A 42 7.49 -9.83 -5.54
C SER A 42 6.24 -8.96 -5.39
N CYS A 43 6.31 -7.69 -5.83
CA CYS A 43 5.16 -6.80 -5.86
C CYS A 43 4.09 -7.26 -6.86
N GLU A 44 4.48 -7.68 -8.06
CA GLU A 44 3.57 -8.20 -9.10
C GLU A 44 2.89 -9.51 -8.67
N GLU A 45 3.64 -10.44 -8.06
CA GLU A 45 3.09 -11.67 -7.46
C GLU A 45 2.12 -11.38 -6.32
N ALA A 46 2.34 -10.27 -5.59
CA ALA A 46 1.41 -9.75 -4.61
C ALA A 46 0.23 -8.98 -5.24
N GLY A 47 0.06 -8.99 -6.57
CA GLY A 47 -1.04 -8.33 -7.26
C GLY A 47 -0.96 -6.80 -7.23
N VAL A 48 0.23 -6.24 -7.00
CA VAL A 48 0.49 -4.80 -7.06
C VAL A 48 1.21 -4.48 -8.37
N LYS A 49 0.59 -3.62 -9.19
CA LYS A 49 1.16 -3.18 -10.45
C LYS A 49 2.24 -2.13 -10.21
N VAL A 50 3.50 -2.50 -10.43
CA VAL A 50 4.64 -1.58 -10.38
C VAL A 50 4.69 -0.75 -11.65
N ARG A 51 4.99 0.55 -11.50
CA ARG A 51 5.17 1.48 -12.62
C ARG A 51 6.46 2.25 -12.41
N VAL A 52 7.24 2.39 -13.48
CA VAL A 52 8.51 3.11 -13.48
C VAL A 52 8.28 4.48 -14.09
N PHE A 53 8.84 5.48 -13.42
CA PHE A 53 8.80 6.86 -13.88
C PHE A 53 10.24 7.34 -13.99
N THR A 54 10.64 7.84 -15.15
CA THR A 54 12.00 8.32 -15.39
C THR A 54 12.02 9.62 -16.18
N GLY A 55 12.91 10.53 -15.79
CA GLY A 55 13.25 11.72 -16.57
C GLY A 55 14.17 11.41 -17.76
N GLU A 56 14.71 10.18 -17.85
CA GLU A 56 15.54 9.77 -18.98
C GLU A 56 14.73 9.65 -20.28
N GLN A 57 15.44 9.74 -21.40
CA GLN A 57 14.88 9.52 -22.74
C GLN A 57 14.40 8.08 -22.93
N VAL A 58 13.67 7.85 -24.02
CA VAL A 58 12.97 6.58 -24.30
C VAL A 58 13.86 5.35 -24.18
N ASP A 59 15.12 5.43 -24.62
CA ASP A 59 16.05 4.30 -24.57
C ASP A 59 16.42 3.89 -23.13
N GLY A 60 16.59 4.86 -22.23
CA GLY A 60 16.79 4.59 -20.80
C GLY A 60 15.55 3.95 -20.15
N GLY A 61 14.36 4.42 -20.53
CA GLY A 61 13.10 3.82 -20.10
C GLY A 61 12.89 2.39 -20.60
N LYS A 62 13.25 2.10 -21.86
CA LYS A 62 13.23 0.74 -22.41
C LYS A 62 14.17 -0.17 -21.63
N LEU A 63 15.38 0.28 -21.34
CA LEU A 63 16.33 -0.49 -20.54
C LEU A 63 15.80 -0.78 -19.13
N ALA A 64 15.17 0.21 -18.48
CA ALA A 64 14.53 0.01 -17.18
C ALA A 64 13.36 -0.97 -17.26
N ALA A 65 12.56 -0.89 -18.33
CA ALA A 65 11.45 -1.81 -18.59
C ALA A 65 11.94 -3.25 -18.80
N GLU A 66 13.00 -3.44 -19.58
CA GLU A 66 13.66 -4.74 -19.81
C GLU A 66 14.19 -5.33 -18.51
N THR A 67 14.97 -4.54 -17.76
CA THR A 67 15.61 -5.00 -16.51
C THR A 67 14.58 -5.40 -15.46
N CYS A 68 13.46 -4.69 -15.39
CA CYS A 68 12.39 -4.97 -14.43
C CYS A 68 11.34 -5.96 -14.96
N SER A 69 11.51 -6.52 -16.17
CA SER A 69 10.52 -7.38 -16.83
C SER A 69 9.12 -6.75 -16.94
N LEU A 70 9.06 -5.44 -17.19
CA LEU A 70 7.83 -4.65 -17.29
C LEU A 70 7.35 -4.44 -18.73
N LEU A 71 8.11 -4.91 -19.73
CA LEU A 71 7.78 -4.79 -21.14
C LEU A 71 6.53 -5.60 -21.50
N GLN A 72 5.47 -4.88 -21.86
CA GLN A 72 4.28 -5.38 -22.55
C GLN A 72 3.95 -4.42 -23.71
N ASP A 73 3.17 -4.87 -24.69
CA ASP A 73 2.77 -4.00 -25.80
C ASP A 73 1.99 -2.78 -25.28
N GLY A 74 2.42 -1.56 -25.69
CA GLY A 74 1.80 -0.30 -25.25
C GLY A 74 2.12 0.12 -23.81
N SER A 75 3.11 -0.50 -23.18
CA SER A 75 3.46 -0.25 -21.76
C SER A 75 4.35 0.97 -21.52
N ILE A 76 5.00 1.52 -22.56
CA ILE A 76 5.89 2.67 -22.47
C ILE A 76 5.23 3.88 -23.11
N VAL A 77 5.17 5.00 -22.39
CA VAL A 77 4.64 6.28 -22.87
C VAL A 77 5.65 7.39 -22.62
N THR A 78 5.85 8.27 -23.58
CA THR A 78 6.67 9.47 -23.39
C THR A 78 5.85 10.61 -22.79
N ALA A 79 6.46 11.50 -22.01
CA ALA A 79 5.78 12.69 -21.52
C ALA A 79 5.20 13.55 -22.65
N ALA A 80 5.89 13.61 -23.80
CA ALA A 80 5.43 14.33 -24.98
C ALA A 80 4.13 13.73 -25.57
N GLU A 81 4.02 12.41 -25.63
CA GLU A 81 2.79 11.73 -26.01
C GLU A 81 1.69 11.95 -24.97
N TRP A 82 2.02 11.81 -23.68
CA TRP A 82 1.07 12.00 -22.57
C TRP A 82 0.41 13.38 -22.62
N ARG A 83 1.19 14.45 -22.82
CA ARG A 83 0.68 15.83 -22.90
C ARG A 83 -0.26 16.05 -24.09
N ARG A 84 -0.10 15.32 -25.20
CA ARG A 84 -0.95 15.44 -26.39
C ARG A 84 -2.32 14.80 -26.22
N LEU A 85 -2.44 13.88 -25.28
CA LEU A 85 -3.70 13.22 -24.98
C LEU A 85 -4.63 14.14 -24.21
N SER A 86 -5.92 14.05 -24.52
CA SER A 86 -7.00 14.63 -23.72
C SER A 86 -7.12 13.92 -22.37
N ASP A 87 -7.78 14.56 -21.40
CA ASP A 87 -7.99 13.96 -20.06
C ASP A 87 -8.70 12.60 -20.13
N GLN A 88 -9.66 12.44 -21.06
CA GLN A 88 -10.37 11.17 -21.26
C GLN A 88 -9.45 10.08 -21.82
N GLU A 89 -8.58 10.42 -22.76
CA GLU A 89 -7.60 9.49 -23.31
C GLU A 89 -6.54 9.12 -22.25
N ARG A 90 -6.05 10.10 -21.48
CA ARG A 90 -5.15 9.86 -20.34
C ARG A 90 -5.77 8.88 -19.34
N ALA A 91 -7.03 9.10 -18.95
CA ALA A 91 -7.75 8.20 -18.07
C ALA A 91 -7.93 6.79 -18.67
N ALA A 92 -8.11 6.68 -19.99
CA ALA A 92 -8.24 5.41 -20.68
C ALA A 92 -6.91 4.61 -20.73
N ILE A 93 -5.79 5.29 -20.99
CA ILE A 93 -4.47 4.66 -21.13
C ILE A 93 -3.72 4.48 -19.80
N ALA A 94 -4.01 5.27 -18.77
CA ALA A 94 -3.31 5.24 -17.48
C ALA A 94 -3.12 3.81 -16.89
N PRO A 95 -4.10 2.89 -16.97
CA PRO A 95 -3.93 1.53 -16.46
C PRO A 95 -2.90 0.69 -17.21
N SER A 96 -2.69 0.94 -18.51
CA SER A 96 -1.74 0.20 -19.36
C SER A 96 -0.33 0.78 -19.29
N VAL A 97 -0.17 2.04 -18.89
CA VAL A 97 1.16 2.65 -18.70
C VAL A 97 1.91 1.93 -17.58
N ARG A 98 3.09 1.39 -17.93
CA ARG A 98 4.03 0.75 -17.00
C ARG A 98 5.31 1.55 -16.85
N VAL A 99 5.75 2.22 -17.92
CA VAL A 99 6.93 3.06 -17.90
C VAL A 99 6.61 4.40 -18.54
N MET A 100 6.90 5.49 -17.84
CA MET A 100 6.82 6.83 -18.38
C MET A 100 8.21 7.45 -18.47
N THR A 101 8.55 8.00 -19.63
CA THR A 101 9.90 8.52 -19.95
C THR A 101 9.88 10.01 -20.27
N GLY A 102 11.00 10.69 -19.98
CA GLY A 102 11.16 12.14 -20.19
C GLY A 102 10.16 12.98 -19.38
N ALA A 103 9.68 12.44 -18.26
CA ALA A 103 8.52 12.98 -17.56
C ALA A 103 8.92 13.76 -16.30
N SER A 104 8.15 14.80 -16.00
CA SER A 104 8.34 15.68 -14.85
C SER A 104 7.40 15.29 -13.69
N SER A 105 7.67 15.83 -12.51
CA SER A 105 6.86 15.62 -11.30
C SER A 105 5.36 15.92 -11.53
N GLU A 106 5.02 16.82 -12.47
CA GLU A 106 3.64 17.12 -12.84
C GLU A 106 2.96 15.97 -13.59
N GLU A 107 3.60 15.39 -14.62
CA GLU A 107 3.01 14.23 -15.33
C GLU A 107 2.87 13.01 -14.42
N LYS A 108 3.79 12.85 -13.46
CA LYS A 108 3.68 11.82 -12.42
C LYS A 108 2.43 12.03 -11.56
N ALA A 109 2.18 13.25 -11.11
CA ALA A 109 1.00 13.58 -10.32
C ALA A 109 -0.30 13.37 -11.13
N GLU A 110 -0.32 13.74 -12.40
CA GLU A 110 -1.46 13.50 -13.30
C GLU A 110 -1.75 12.01 -13.48
N LEU A 111 -0.72 11.18 -13.70
CA LEU A 111 -0.89 9.74 -13.83
C LEU A 111 -1.47 9.14 -12.54
N VAL A 112 -0.96 9.56 -11.39
CA VAL A 112 -1.48 9.14 -10.07
C VAL A 112 -2.95 9.54 -9.92
N ARG A 113 -3.33 10.76 -10.32
CA ARG A 113 -4.71 11.24 -10.32
C ARG A 113 -5.61 10.36 -11.19
N CYS A 114 -5.22 10.11 -12.45
CA CYS A 114 -5.99 9.27 -13.37
C CYS A 114 -6.19 7.84 -12.84
N LEU A 115 -5.20 7.26 -12.16
CA LEU A 115 -5.33 5.94 -11.54
C LEU A 115 -6.30 5.96 -10.35
N GLN A 116 -6.26 7.00 -9.54
CA GLN A 116 -7.16 7.15 -8.39
C GLN A 116 -8.60 7.44 -8.76
N GLU A 117 -8.85 8.22 -9.81
CA GLU A 117 -10.20 8.46 -10.35
C GLU A 117 -10.87 7.16 -10.79
N ARG A 118 -10.08 6.13 -11.13
CA ARG A 118 -10.56 4.77 -11.45
C ARG A 118 -10.76 3.89 -10.22
N GLY A 119 -10.50 4.42 -9.02
CA GLY A 119 -10.63 3.71 -7.75
C GLY A 119 -9.44 2.81 -7.40
N GLU A 120 -8.30 2.95 -8.09
CA GLU A 120 -7.05 2.29 -7.66
C GLU A 120 -6.49 2.99 -6.40
N VAL A 121 -5.81 2.22 -5.55
CA VAL A 121 -5.04 2.75 -4.42
C VAL A 121 -3.59 2.88 -4.88
N VAL A 122 -3.05 4.08 -4.85
CA VAL A 122 -1.76 4.39 -5.47
C VAL A 122 -0.74 4.79 -4.41
N GLY A 123 0.34 4.01 -4.32
CA GLY A 123 1.54 4.37 -3.58
C GLY A 123 2.56 5.02 -4.52
N ALA A 124 3.13 6.17 -4.13
CA ALA A 124 4.10 6.89 -4.94
C ALA A 124 5.41 7.11 -4.18
N SER A 125 6.55 6.82 -4.83
CA SER A 125 7.85 7.20 -4.29
C SER A 125 8.11 8.67 -4.56
N CYS A 126 8.53 9.44 -3.57
CA CYS A 126 8.88 10.86 -3.72
C CYS A 126 10.36 11.04 -3.37
N GLN A 127 11.10 11.79 -4.19
CA GLN A 127 12.53 12.05 -3.97
C GLN A 127 12.83 13.55 -3.97
N HIS A 128 12.18 14.32 -4.84
CA HIS A 128 12.47 15.74 -4.99
C HIS A 128 11.36 16.60 -4.38
N LEU A 129 11.68 17.83 -4.00
CA LEU A 129 10.69 18.82 -3.55
C LEU A 129 9.53 18.99 -4.53
N GLU A 130 9.79 18.87 -5.83
CA GLU A 130 8.76 18.93 -6.87
C GLU A 130 7.75 17.75 -6.80
N ASP A 131 8.16 16.60 -6.26
CA ASP A 131 7.28 15.45 -6.05
C ASP A 131 6.26 15.68 -4.91
N LEU A 132 6.36 16.76 -4.13
CA LEU A 132 5.39 17.04 -3.06
C LEU A 132 3.96 17.20 -3.60
N ARG A 133 3.78 17.64 -4.86
CA ARG A 133 2.46 17.64 -5.51
C ARG A 133 1.89 16.22 -5.68
N VAL A 134 2.77 15.23 -5.90
CA VAL A 134 2.37 13.82 -5.97
C VAL A 134 1.85 13.34 -4.61
N ARG A 135 2.34 13.90 -3.49
CA ARG A 135 1.83 13.57 -2.15
C ARG A 135 0.38 13.96 -1.96
N GLU A 136 -0.02 15.14 -2.45
CA GLU A 136 -1.41 15.60 -2.31
C GLU A 136 -2.39 14.66 -3.02
N GLN A 137 -1.92 13.98 -4.07
CA GLN A 137 -2.73 13.04 -4.81
C GLN A 137 -2.61 11.61 -4.27
N ALA A 138 -1.40 11.07 -4.10
CA ALA A 138 -1.19 9.66 -3.76
C ALA A 138 -1.82 9.25 -2.41
N ASP A 139 -2.24 7.98 -2.31
CA ASP A 139 -2.80 7.45 -1.07
C ASP A 139 -1.74 7.21 0.01
N VAL A 140 -0.53 6.85 -0.43
CA VAL A 140 0.62 6.59 0.43
C VAL A 140 1.87 7.05 -0.27
N THR A 141 2.65 7.90 0.39
CA THR A 141 3.94 8.35 -0.10
C THR A 141 5.10 7.61 0.55
N ILE A 142 6.11 7.30 -0.26
CA ILE A 142 7.30 6.57 0.18
C ILE A 142 8.53 7.41 -0.14
N ALA A 143 9.26 7.83 0.90
CA ALA A 143 10.58 8.44 0.75
C ALA A 143 11.68 7.40 0.99
N MET A 144 12.82 7.61 0.36
CA MET A 144 14.05 6.86 0.62
C MET A 144 14.83 7.59 1.72
N ARG A 145 15.54 6.85 2.57
CA ARG A 145 16.31 7.41 3.69
C ARG A 145 17.53 8.19 3.22
N HIS A 146 18.33 7.64 2.32
CA HIS A 146 19.56 8.30 1.86
C HIS A 146 19.41 9.02 0.52
N GLN A 147 18.29 8.82 -0.18
CA GLN A 147 18.01 9.50 -1.44
C GLN A 147 16.88 10.51 -1.30
N GLY A 148 17.04 11.63 -2.01
CA GLY A 148 16.05 12.69 -2.05
C GLY A 148 16.18 13.71 -0.94
N ASP A 149 15.38 14.76 -1.06
CA ASP A 149 15.44 15.94 -0.23
C ASP A 149 14.96 15.64 1.20
N GLU A 150 15.58 16.28 2.19
CA GLU A 150 15.20 16.09 3.59
C GLU A 150 13.76 16.52 3.89
N VAL A 151 13.32 17.57 3.21
CA VAL A 151 11.94 18.07 3.31
C VAL A 151 10.94 16.98 2.87
N VAL A 152 11.26 16.23 1.80
CA VAL A 152 10.41 15.14 1.32
C VAL A 152 10.35 14.00 2.34
N ARG A 153 11.45 13.70 3.03
CA ARG A 153 11.47 12.68 4.09
C ARG A 153 10.61 13.05 5.29
N GLN A 154 10.54 14.34 5.65
CA GLN A 154 9.68 14.81 6.75
C GLN A 154 8.19 14.76 6.39
N GLU A 155 7.88 14.92 5.11
CA GLU A 155 6.51 14.89 4.61
C GLU A 155 6.06 13.49 4.15
N ALA A 156 6.91 12.48 4.07
CA ALA A 156 6.48 11.16 3.57
C ALA A 156 5.72 10.33 4.63
N ASP A 157 4.70 9.59 4.19
CA ASP A 157 3.94 8.67 5.07
C ASP A 157 4.80 7.48 5.53
N LEU A 158 5.68 7.00 4.65
CA LEU A 158 6.60 5.90 4.90
C LEU A 158 8.02 6.27 4.47
N ILE A 159 8.99 5.92 5.31
CA ILE A 159 10.42 6.08 5.00
C ILE A 159 11.06 4.69 4.87
N SER A 160 11.61 4.40 3.69
CA SER A 160 12.36 3.17 3.44
C SER A 160 13.77 3.30 4.01
N LEU A 161 14.04 2.60 5.11
CA LEU A 161 15.32 2.70 5.82
C LEU A 161 16.52 2.12 5.06
N ASN A 162 16.26 1.18 4.15
CA ASN A 162 17.28 0.48 3.36
C ASN A 162 17.28 0.92 1.87
N ASP A 163 16.52 1.96 1.53
CA ASP A 163 16.34 2.47 0.16
C ASP A 163 15.99 1.39 -0.88
N SER A 164 15.29 0.34 -0.45
CA SER A 164 15.02 -0.82 -1.31
C SER A 164 13.53 -1.02 -1.52
N LEU A 165 13.13 -1.22 -2.77
CA LEU A 165 11.76 -1.60 -3.13
C LEU A 165 11.35 -2.93 -2.46
N SER A 166 12.30 -3.80 -2.15
CA SER A 166 12.04 -5.04 -1.39
C SER A 166 11.41 -4.77 -0.01
N SER A 167 11.76 -3.65 0.63
CA SER A 167 11.18 -3.25 1.91
C SER A 167 9.70 -2.88 1.75
N VAL A 168 9.32 -2.28 0.62
CA VAL A 168 7.91 -1.96 0.30
C VAL A 168 7.09 -3.24 0.16
N ALA A 169 7.61 -4.26 -0.52
CA ALA A 169 6.93 -5.57 -0.62
C ALA A 169 6.68 -6.19 0.76
N SER A 170 7.65 -6.09 1.68
CA SER A 170 7.50 -6.57 3.05
C SER A 170 6.42 -5.81 3.84
N VAL A 171 6.33 -4.49 3.63
CA VAL A 171 5.30 -3.63 4.25
C VAL A 171 3.91 -3.99 3.74
N LEU A 172 3.77 -4.23 2.43
CA LEU A 172 2.50 -4.67 1.84
C LEU A 172 2.01 -5.99 2.45
N TYR A 173 2.92 -6.96 2.65
CA TYR A 173 2.59 -8.21 3.33
C TYR A 173 2.11 -7.99 4.76
N ARG A 174 2.86 -7.21 5.55
CA ARG A 174 2.51 -6.90 6.94
C ARG A 174 1.18 -6.14 7.04
N GLY A 175 0.95 -5.15 6.18
CA GLY A 175 -0.30 -4.41 6.12
C GLY A 175 -1.50 -5.30 5.83
N ARG A 176 -1.37 -6.26 4.90
CA ARG A 176 -2.45 -7.23 4.61
C ARG A 176 -2.73 -8.17 5.77
N ARG A 177 -1.69 -8.64 6.45
CA ARG A 177 -1.81 -9.49 7.65
C ARG A 177 -2.46 -8.74 8.80
N PHE A 178 -2.04 -7.50 9.04
CA PHE A 178 -2.68 -6.61 10.00
C PHE A 178 -4.17 -6.41 9.67
N HIS A 179 -4.50 -6.16 8.40
CA HIS A 179 -5.90 -6.06 7.96
C HIS A 179 -6.70 -7.33 8.27
N GLN A 180 -6.18 -8.52 7.96
CA GLN A 180 -6.84 -9.79 8.29
C GLN A 180 -7.05 -9.97 9.80
N ASN A 181 -6.06 -9.64 10.60
CA ASN A 181 -6.16 -9.73 12.06
C ASN A 181 -7.19 -8.73 12.60
N LEU A 182 -7.28 -7.53 12.02
CA LEU A 182 -8.31 -6.55 12.37
C LEU A 182 -9.73 -7.06 12.09
N HIS A 183 -9.94 -7.82 11.01
CA HIS A 183 -11.23 -8.47 10.77
C HIS A 183 -11.55 -9.50 11.86
N ALA A 184 -10.58 -10.32 12.26
CA ALA A 184 -10.76 -11.29 13.34
C ALA A 184 -11.04 -10.61 14.70
N TYR A 185 -10.36 -9.49 14.99
CA TYR A 185 -10.64 -8.63 16.14
C TYR A 185 -12.10 -8.18 16.17
N LEU A 186 -12.56 -7.61 15.06
CA LEU A 186 -13.91 -7.09 14.93
C LEU A 186 -14.95 -8.20 15.03
N GLU A 187 -14.69 -9.39 14.47
CA GLU A 187 -15.56 -10.57 14.59
C GLU A 187 -15.72 -10.97 16.07
N TYR A 188 -14.62 -11.09 16.82
CA TYR A 188 -14.67 -11.46 18.24
C TYR A 188 -15.33 -10.39 19.11
N ARG A 189 -14.97 -9.12 18.92
CA ARG A 189 -15.54 -7.99 19.65
C ARG A 189 -17.04 -7.82 19.38
N THR A 190 -17.46 -7.97 18.13
CA THR A 190 -18.88 -7.90 17.77
C THR A 190 -19.65 -9.06 18.38
N ASN A 191 -19.10 -10.27 18.33
CA ASN A 191 -19.73 -11.45 18.94
C ASN A 191 -19.98 -11.26 20.44
N PHE A 192 -18.97 -10.83 21.20
CA PHE A 192 -19.12 -10.59 22.64
C PHE A 192 -20.17 -9.51 22.95
N ASN A 193 -20.17 -8.42 22.19
CA ASN A 193 -21.14 -7.32 22.38
C ASN A 193 -22.57 -7.70 22.01
N ILE A 194 -22.80 -8.72 21.18
CA ILE A 194 -24.14 -9.24 20.89
C ILE A 194 -24.55 -10.26 21.97
N VAL A 195 -23.68 -11.23 22.26
CA VAL A 195 -24.01 -12.37 23.13
C VAL A 195 -24.23 -11.97 24.57
N ALA A 196 -23.35 -11.16 25.15
CA ALA A 196 -23.43 -10.86 26.58
C ALA A 196 -24.72 -10.10 26.96
N PRO A 197 -25.09 -8.98 26.29
CA PRO A 197 -26.33 -8.28 26.60
C PRO A 197 -27.58 -9.10 26.26
N PHE A 198 -27.55 -9.85 25.15
CA PHE A 198 -28.71 -10.64 24.73
C PHE A 198 -28.97 -11.83 25.66
N ALA A 199 -27.92 -12.50 26.14
CA ALA A 199 -28.05 -13.55 27.15
C ALA A 199 -28.60 -13.00 28.48
N CYS A 200 -28.09 -11.85 28.96
CA CYS A 200 -28.64 -11.19 30.14
C CYS A 200 -30.11 -10.83 29.96
N PHE A 201 -30.51 -10.33 28.79
CA PHE A 201 -31.90 -10.01 28.48
C PHE A 201 -32.79 -11.26 28.52
N LEU A 202 -32.38 -12.37 27.90
CA LEU A 202 -33.14 -13.63 27.93
C LEU A 202 -33.29 -14.21 29.34
N ALA A 203 -32.24 -14.15 30.16
CA ALA A 203 -32.31 -14.62 31.53
C ALA A 203 -33.18 -13.71 32.41
N ALA A 204 -33.13 -12.40 32.20
CA ALA A 204 -34.00 -11.45 32.91
C ALA A 204 -35.50 -11.72 32.62
N LEU A 205 -35.85 -12.13 31.39
CA LEU A 205 -37.22 -12.60 31.08
C LEU A 205 -37.62 -13.86 31.87
N GLY A 206 -36.64 -14.69 32.20
CA GLY A 206 -36.79 -15.86 33.07
C GLY A 206 -36.73 -15.57 34.57
N GLY A 207 -36.56 -14.31 34.97
CA GLY A 207 -36.38 -13.91 36.38
C GLY A 207 -35.01 -14.25 36.97
N VAL A 208 -34.01 -14.55 36.13
CA VAL A 208 -32.65 -14.90 36.56
C VAL A 208 -31.67 -13.81 36.13
N GLU A 209 -30.81 -13.37 37.03
CA GLU A 209 -29.71 -12.47 36.72
C GLU A 209 -28.42 -13.27 36.48
N ILE A 210 -27.82 -13.18 35.28
CA ILE A 210 -26.57 -13.89 34.96
C ILE A 210 -25.34 -13.12 35.47
N PHE A 211 -25.27 -11.81 35.19
CA PHE A 211 -24.10 -10.98 35.48
C PHE A 211 -24.49 -9.66 36.10
N LEU A 212 -23.75 -9.24 37.13
CA LEU A 212 -23.82 -7.89 37.67
C LEU A 212 -23.21 -6.86 36.70
N PRO A 213 -23.66 -5.58 36.72
CA PRO A 213 -23.11 -4.54 35.86
C PRO A 213 -21.58 -4.39 35.95
N GLU A 214 -21.02 -4.49 37.16
CA GLU A 214 -19.57 -4.41 37.40
C GLU A 214 -18.83 -5.60 36.78
N GLN A 215 -19.41 -6.80 36.82
CA GLN A 215 -18.84 -8.00 36.20
C GLN A 215 -18.84 -7.89 34.67
N MET A 216 -19.93 -7.39 34.08
CA MET A 216 -19.99 -7.13 32.64
C MET A 216 -18.93 -6.12 32.20
N LEU A 217 -18.73 -5.05 32.98
CA LEU A 217 -17.69 -4.05 32.69
C LEU A 217 -16.31 -4.70 32.71
N TRP A 218 -15.98 -5.47 33.75
CA TRP A 218 -14.70 -6.16 33.84
C TRP A 218 -14.46 -7.14 32.70
N MET A 219 -15.45 -7.96 32.35
CA MET A 219 -15.33 -8.88 31.21
C MET A 219 -15.10 -8.14 29.90
N LYS A 220 -15.82 -7.03 29.66
CA LYS A 220 -15.66 -6.21 28.46
C LYS A 220 -14.25 -5.66 28.34
N VAL A 221 -13.70 -5.10 29.43
CA VAL A 221 -12.33 -4.57 29.45
C VAL A 221 -11.32 -5.68 29.17
N VAL A 222 -11.44 -6.83 29.84
CA VAL A 222 -10.54 -7.97 29.64
C VAL A 222 -10.59 -8.47 28.20
N VAL A 223 -11.79 -8.65 27.64
CA VAL A 223 -12.01 -9.09 26.26
C VAL A 223 -11.42 -8.11 25.26
N ASP A 224 -11.70 -6.81 25.41
CA ASP A 224 -11.22 -5.79 24.46
C ASP A 224 -9.68 -5.68 24.50
N VAL A 225 -9.06 -5.72 25.69
CA VAL A 225 -7.59 -5.65 25.83
C VAL A 225 -6.90 -6.91 25.30
N LEU A 226 -7.36 -8.10 25.70
CA LEU A 226 -6.75 -9.36 25.28
C LEU A 226 -6.92 -9.61 23.78
N SER A 227 -8.10 -9.31 23.23
CA SER A 227 -8.33 -9.47 21.79
C SER A 227 -7.48 -8.52 20.96
N LEU A 228 -7.30 -7.27 21.40
CA LEU A 228 -6.40 -6.31 20.74
C LEU A 228 -4.93 -6.77 20.81
N LEU A 229 -4.49 -7.28 21.96
CA LEU A 229 -3.14 -7.84 22.12
C LEU A 229 -2.90 -9.03 21.20
N CYS A 230 -3.85 -9.96 21.08
CA CYS A 230 -3.76 -11.08 20.15
C CYS A 230 -3.57 -10.59 18.70
N VAL A 231 -4.31 -9.55 18.31
CA VAL A 231 -4.26 -8.97 16.96
C VAL A 231 -2.93 -8.29 16.67
N ALA A 232 -2.37 -7.58 17.67
CA ALA A 232 -1.06 -6.96 17.57
C ALA A 232 0.10 -7.96 17.60
N SER A 233 -0.08 -9.14 18.19
CA SER A 233 1.00 -10.11 18.43
C SER A 233 1.26 -11.08 17.28
N VAL A 234 0.34 -11.19 16.31
CA VAL A 234 0.37 -12.20 15.24
C VAL A 234 1.40 -11.90 14.13
N ASP A 235 2.16 -10.81 14.23
CA ASP A 235 3.19 -10.41 13.24
C ASP A 235 4.56 -11.11 13.40
N ARG A 236 4.72 -12.05 14.34
CA ARG A 236 6.01 -12.72 14.59
C ARG A 236 6.34 -13.92 13.70
N LEU A 237 5.80 -14.02 12.48
CA LEU A 237 6.27 -15.04 11.53
C LEU A 237 7.32 -14.42 10.57
N PRO A 238 8.52 -15.01 10.46
CA PRO A 238 9.60 -14.47 9.63
C PRO A 238 9.21 -14.42 8.15
N TYR A 239 9.77 -13.44 7.44
CA TYR A 239 9.59 -13.16 6.01
C TYR A 239 9.76 -14.37 5.08
N HIS A 240 10.44 -15.44 5.54
CA HIS A 240 10.59 -16.70 4.80
C HIS A 240 9.41 -17.69 4.91
N PHE A 241 8.29 -17.33 5.54
CA PHE A 241 7.10 -18.18 5.56
C PHE A 241 6.30 -18.09 4.24
N ARG A 242 6.48 -19.13 3.43
CA ARG A 242 5.75 -19.54 2.19
C ARG A 242 4.67 -18.58 1.66
N SER A 243 4.90 -18.16 0.42
CA SER A 243 4.01 -17.48 -0.55
C SER A 243 2.61 -18.09 -0.79
N HIS A 244 2.22 -19.14 -0.07
CA HIS A 244 0.95 -19.84 -0.27
C HIS A 244 -0.19 -19.34 0.61
N GLU A 245 0.09 -18.59 1.69
CA GLU A 245 -0.93 -18.09 2.62
C GLU A 245 -1.13 -16.57 2.58
N ALA A 246 -0.23 -15.84 1.91
CA ALA A 246 -0.42 -14.40 1.74
C ALA A 246 -1.64 -14.14 0.83
N PRO A 247 -2.59 -13.27 1.21
CA PRO A 247 -3.65 -12.84 0.31
C PRO A 247 -3.00 -12.23 -0.94
N ARG A 248 -3.13 -12.91 -2.08
CA ARG A 248 -2.44 -12.55 -3.32
C ARG A 248 -2.99 -11.30 -3.97
N SER A 249 -4.27 -10.98 -3.76
CA SER A 249 -4.90 -9.78 -4.33
C SER A 249 -5.09 -8.68 -3.28
N PRO A 250 -4.97 -7.41 -3.69
CA PRO A 250 -5.31 -6.28 -2.84
C PRO A 250 -6.82 -6.28 -2.49
N TYR A 251 -7.13 -5.92 -1.24
CA TYR A 251 -8.50 -5.68 -0.81
C TYR A 251 -9.04 -4.40 -1.49
N ARG A 252 -10.30 -4.42 -1.94
CA ARG A 252 -10.94 -3.20 -2.48
C ARG A 252 -11.31 -2.26 -1.33
N ARG A 253 -11.31 -0.94 -1.57
CA ARG A 253 -11.70 0.06 -0.57
C ARG A 253 -13.10 -0.20 0.03
N ASN A 254 -14.04 -0.64 -0.79
CA ASN A 254 -15.46 -0.76 -0.41
C ASN A 254 -15.84 -2.17 0.09
N VAL A 255 -14.87 -2.96 0.56
CA VAL A 255 -15.19 -4.28 1.15
C VAL A 255 -15.80 -4.05 2.53
N SER A 256 -16.98 -4.62 2.77
CA SER A 256 -17.59 -4.61 4.09
C SER A 256 -16.67 -5.31 5.10
N LEU A 257 -16.47 -4.68 6.26
CA LEU A 257 -15.68 -5.24 7.36
C LEU A 257 -16.24 -6.57 7.89
N LEU A 258 -17.52 -6.86 7.64
CA LEU A 258 -18.13 -8.15 7.98
C LEU A 258 -18.67 -8.80 6.70
N SER A 259 -17.89 -9.71 6.12
CA SER A 259 -18.32 -10.46 4.94
C SER A 259 -19.59 -11.29 5.21
N GLY A 260 -20.38 -11.59 4.18
CA GLY A 260 -21.62 -12.38 4.35
C GLY A 260 -21.39 -13.75 5.02
N LYS A 261 -20.26 -14.40 4.69
CA LYS A 261 -19.84 -15.66 5.35
C LYS A 261 -19.50 -15.44 6.83
N CYS A 262 -18.82 -14.34 7.16
CA CYS A 262 -18.53 -13.95 8.54
C CYS A 262 -19.82 -13.70 9.33
N LYS A 263 -20.80 -12.98 8.75
CA LYS A 263 -22.12 -12.78 9.40
C LYS A 263 -22.83 -14.10 9.71
N GLY A 264 -22.80 -15.06 8.79
CA GLY A 264 -23.36 -16.39 9.01
C GLY A 264 -22.70 -17.14 10.18
N ARG A 265 -21.36 -17.15 10.22
CA ARG A 265 -20.61 -17.74 11.35
C ARG A 265 -20.91 -17.04 12.66
N LEU A 266 -20.93 -15.71 12.65
CA LEU A 266 -21.25 -14.87 13.80
C LEU A 266 -22.64 -15.21 14.37
N LEU A 267 -23.65 -15.35 13.51
CA LEU A 267 -25.01 -15.72 13.94
C LEU A 267 -25.07 -17.12 14.57
N VAL A 268 -24.40 -18.11 13.97
CA VAL A 268 -24.36 -19.48 14.52
C VAL A 268 -23.62 -19.52 15.85
N GLN A 269 -22.49 -18.81 15.95
CA GLN A 269 -21.68 -18.77 17.16
C GLN A 269 -22.39 -18.00 18.28
N ALA A 270 -22.96 -16.83 17.98
CA ALA A 270 -23.73 -16.06 18.94
C ALA A 270 -24.99 -16.82 19.40
N GLY A 271 -25.70 -17.47 18.48
CA GLY A 271 -26.90 -18.26 18.79
C GLY A 271 -26.59 -19.44 19.71
N SER A 272 -25.54 -20.21 19.41
CA SER A 272 -25.13 -21.35 20.24
C SER A 272 -24.66 -20.92 21.64
N GLN A 273 -23.93 -19.81 21.74
CA GLN A 273 -23.49 -19.25 23.03
C GLN A 273 -24.67 -18.73 23.87
N CYS A 274 -25.61 -17.99 23.26
CA CYS A 274 -26.81 -17.52 23.96
C CYS A 274 -27.66 -18.69 24.45
N LEU A 275 -27.85 -19.72 23.62
CA LEU A 275 -28.61 -20.91 23.99
C LEU A 275 -27.95 -21.67 25.14
N LEU A 276 -26.63 -21.85 25.09
CA LEU A 276 -25.88 -22.53 26.15
C LEU A 276 -25.92 -21.74 27.47
N LEU A 277 -25.75 -20.42 27.43
CA LEU A 277 -25.85 -19.57 28.63
C LEU A 277 -27.27 -19.58 29.22
N SER A 278 -28.29 -19.56 28.37
CA SER A 278 -29.69 -19.64 28.80
C SER A 278 -30.00 -20.99 29.44
N LEU A 279 -29.57 -22.10 28.80
CA LEU A 279 -29.74 -23.43 29.38
C LEU A 279 -29.08 -23.53 30.75
N LEU A 280 -27.81 -23.09 30.87
CA LEU A 280 -27.08 -23.10 32.13
C LEU A 280 -27.75 -22.25 33.21
N SER A 281 -28.30 -21.08 32.86
CA SER A 281 -28.98 -20.22 33.83
C SER A 281 -30.28 -20.83 34.35
N PHE A 282 -31.04 -21.53 33.50
CA PHE A 282 -32.30 -22.17 33.91
C PHE A 282 -32.08 -23.50 34.63
N THR A 283 -31.09 -24.31 34.24
CA THR A 283 -30.77 -25.57 34.93
C THR A 283 -29.99 -25.38 36.22
N GLY A 284 -29.25 -24.28 36.36
CA GLY A 284 -28.51 -23.96 37.59
C GLY A 284 -29.38 -23.33 38.68
N ALA A 285 -30.59 -22.88 38.34
CA ALA A 285 -31.56 -22.29 39.27
C ALA A 285 -32.54 -23.31 39.87
N SER A 286 -32.54 -24.56 39.38
CA SER A 286 -33.31 -25.70 39.90
C SER A 286 -32.48 -26.56 40.84
#